data_AF-A0A939CYK3-F1
#
_entry.id   AF-A0A939CYK3-F1
#
_cell.length_a   1.000
_cell.length_b   1.000
_cell.length_c   1.000
_cell.angle_alpha   90.00
_cell.angle_beta   90.00
_cell.angle_gamma   90.00
#
_symmetry.space_group_name_H-M   'P 1'
#
loop_
_entity.id
_entity.type
_entity.pdbx_description
1 polymer ?
#
loop_
_entity_poly.entity_id
_entity_poly.type
_entity_poly.pdbx_seq_one_letter_code
_entity_poly.pdbx_strand_id
1 'polypeptide(L)'
;MELGKPLKISDLIRQLRQQLNLSQEKFAAKLGVSLRTINRWENGSTVPSQMALKLIEEMLEKMGQAGKRLVNEYLPKSDQREDS
;
A
#
# COMPACT_ATOMS: atom_id res chain seq x y z
N MET A 1 15.55 7.50 -14.14
CA MET A 1 15.62 6.04 -14.34
C MET A 1 15.85 5.45 -12.95
N GLU A 2 14.83 4.81 -12.36
CA GLU A 2 14.94 4.11 -11.07
C GLU A 2 14.45 2.68 -11.31
N LEU A 3 15.35 1.85 -11.82
CA LEU A 3 15.15 0.41 -12.01
C LEU A 3 15.33 -0.28 -10.66
N GLY A 4 14.30 -0.99 -10.18
CA GLY A 4 14.47 -2.05 -9.18
C GLY A 4 14.12 -1.74 -7.73
N LYS A 5 13.08 -0.93 -7.43
CA LYS A 5 12.51 -0.99 -6.07
C LYS A 5 11.79 -2.34 -5.88
N PRO A 6 12.12 -3.11 -4.83
CA PRO A 6 11.39 -4.34 -4.53
C PRO A 6 9.92 -4.01 -4.28
N LEU A 7 9.02 -4.79 -4.89
CA LEU A 7 7.58 -4.71 -4.67
C LEU A 7 7.31 -4.93 -3.17
N LYS A 8 7.03 -3.83 -2.47
CA LYS A 8 6.85 -3.78 -1.02
C LYS A 8 5.55 -3.10 -0.68
N ILE A 9 5.03 -3.38 0.51
CA ILE A 9 3.83 -2.73 1.04
C ILE A 9 3.94 -1.20 1.07
N SER A 10 5.14 -0.65 1.26
CA SER A 10 5.41 0.79 1.17
C SER A 10 5.05 1.39 -0.19
N ASP A 11 5.34 0.66 -1.26
CA ASP A 11 5.06 1.11 -2.63
C ASP A 11 3.57 0.91 -2.97
N LEU A 12 2.95 -0.17 -2.48
CA LEU A 12 1.49 -0.35 -2.57
C LEU A 12 0.74 0.84 -1.95
N ILE A 13 1.13 1.26 -0.75
CA ILE A 13 0.51 2.37 -0.03
C ILE A 13 0.66 3.67 -0.80
N ARG A 14 1.86 3.95 -1.31
CA ARG A 14 2.12 5.14 -2.14
C ARG A 14 1.26 5.13 -3.41
N GLN A 15 1.18 3.99 -4.08
CA GLN A 15 0.43 3.86 -5.33
C GLN A 15 -1.07 3.96 -5.13
N LEU A 16 -1.61 3.31 -4.10
CA LEU A 16 -3.01 3.49 -3.70
C LEU A 16 -3.34 4.97 -3.49
N ARG A 17 -2.50 5.68 -2.73
CA ARG A 17 -2.70 7.12 -2.49
C ARG A 17 -2.69 7.92 -3.81
N GLN A 18 -1.74 7.64 -4.70
CA GLN A 18 -1.62 8.32 -6.00
C GLN A 18 -2.82 8.03 -6.91
N GLN A 19 -3.29 6.79 -6.98
CA GLN A 19 -4.48 6.41 -7.75
C GLN A 19 -5.76 7.08 -7.24
N LEU A 20 -5.83 7.38 -5.94
CA LEU A 20 -6.92 8.15 -5.35
C LEU A 20 -6.76 9.67 -5.50
N ASN A 21 -5.68 10.15 -6.13
CA ASN A 21 -5.32 11.57 -6.26
C ASN A 21 -5.26 12.32 -4.92
N LEU A 22 -4.72 11.68 -3.89
CA LEU A 22 -4.62 12.24 -2.54
C LEU A 22 -3.19 12.70 -2.21
N SER A 23 -3.09 13.81 -1.48
CA SER A 23 -1.86 14.18 -0.77
C SER A 23 -1.64 13.24 0.42
N GLN A 24 -0.42 13.20 0.96
CA GLN A 24 -0.14 12.38 2.14
C GLN A 24 -1.00 12.81 3.33
N GLU A 25 -1.30 14.11 3.49
CA GLU A 25 -2.16 14.66 4.54
C GLU A 25 -3.61 14.18 4.38
N LYS A 26 -4.17 14.27 3.17
CA LYS A 26 -5.55 13.82 2.92
C LYS A 26 -5.69 12.32 3.10
N PHE A 27 -4.67 11.56 2.71
CA PHE A 27 -4.64 10.11 2.90
C PHE A 27 -4.52 9.74 4.38
N ALA A 28 -3.66 10.43 5.13
CA ALA A 28 -3.53 10.28 6.57
C ALA A 28 -4.86 10.55 7.30
N ALA A 29 -5.55 11.63 6.93
CA ALA A 29 -6.85 11.98 7.50
C ALA A 29 -7.91 10.89 7.24
N LYS A 30 -7.94 10.29 6.04
CA LYS A 30 -8.84 9.16 5.75
C LYS A 30 -8.54 7.90 6.55
N LEU A 31 -7.28 7.67 6.90
CA LEU A 31 -6.84 6.51 7.67
C LEU A 31 -6.80 6.78 9.19
N GLY A 32 -7.12 7.98 9.64
CA GLY A 32 -7.08 8.36 11.05
C GLY A 32 -5.67 8.38 11.66
N VAL A 33 -4.65 8.65 10.84
CA VAL A 33 -3.24 8.69 11.27
C VAL A 33 -2.59 10.03 10.95
N SER A 34 -1.36 10.26 11.45
CA SER A 34 -0.61 11.48 11.14
C SER A 34 0.06 11.42 9.75
N LEU A 35 0.32 12.59 9.16
CA LEU A 35 1.16 12.73 7.95
C LEU A 35 2.51 12.00 8.12
N ARG A 36 3.14 12.15 9.29
CA ARG A 36 4.42 11.52 9.62
C ARG A 36 4.33 9.99 9.57
N THR A 37 3.19 9.42 9.97
CA THR A 37 2.93 7.98 9.89
C THR A 37 2.90 7.51 8.44
N ILE A 38 2.16 8.21 7.56
CA ILE A 38 2.12 7.91 6.12
C ILE A 38 3.51 8.02 5.49
N ASN A 39 4.26 9.09 5.82
CA ASN A 39 5.61 9.27 5.31
C ASN A 39 6.55 8.10 5.68
N ARG A 40 6.48 7.62 6.93
CA ARG A 40 7.24 6.46 7.38
C ARG A 40 6.83 5.17 6.68
N TRP A 41 5.54 4.97 6.41
CA TRP A 41 5.05 3.81 5.66
C TRP A 41 5.52 3.83 4.21
N GLU A 42 5.36 4.95 3.50
CA GLU A 42 5.77 5.07 2.10
C GLU A 42 7.29 4.99 1.91
N ASN A 43 8.06 5.35 2.93
CA ASN A 43 9.52 5.21 2.94
C ASN A 43 9.99 3.85 3.49
N GLY A 44 9.07 2.95 3.84
CA GLY A 44 9.39 1.62 4.36
C GLY A 44 10.07 1.63 5.74
N SER A 45 10.04 2.75 6.46
CA SER A 45 10.65 2.89 7.79
C SER A 45 9.87 2.13 8.87
N THR A 46 8.56 1.98 8.69
CA THR A 46 7.67 1.20 9.56
C THR A 46 6.56 0.59 8.72
N VAL A 47 5.95 -0.51 9.18
CA VAL A 47 4.77 -1.10 8.54
C VAL A 47 3.47 -0.62 9.20
N PRO A 48 2.33 -0.60 8.48
CA PRO A 48 1.04 -0.29 9.09
C PRO A 48 0.62 -1.35 10.11
N SER A 49 -0.18 -0.95 11.10
CA SER A 49 -0.82 -1.90 12.03
C SER A 49 -1.91 -2.72 11.33
N GLN A 50 -2.33 -3.85 11.91
CA GLN A 50 -3.46 -4.63 11.35
C GLN A 50 -4.71 -3.79 11.11
N MET A 51 -5.03 -2.85 12.01
CA MET A 51 -6.20 -1.98 11.83
C MET A 51 -6.05 -1.05 10.62
N ALA A 52 -4.86 -0.47 10.41
CA ALA A 52 -4.58 0.35 9.25
C ALA A 52 -4.57 -0.47 7.95
N LEU A 53 -4.06 -1.71 7.99
CA LEU A 53 -4.09 -2.62 6.85
C LEU A 53 -5.52 -2.95 6.42
N LYS A 54 -6.43 -3.22 7.37
CA LYS A 54 -7.85 -3.45 7.04
C LYS A 54 -8.49 -2.24 6.34
N LEU A 55 -8.21 -1.02 6.80
CA LEU A 55 -8.72 0.19 6.15
C LEU A 55 -8.14 0.36 4.72
N ILE A 56 -6.87 0.02 4.54
CA ILE A 56 -6.22 0.03 3.22
C ILE A 56 -6.84 -1.03 2.30
N GLU A 57 -7.09 -2.24 2.80
CA GLU A 57 -7.79 -3.31 2.08
C GLU A 57 -9.19 -2.87 1.65
N GLU A 58 -9.98 -2.28 2.55
CA GLU A 58 -11.31 -1.75 2.21
C GLU A 58 -11.25 -0.66 1.12
N MET A 59 -10.22 0.20 1.12
CA MET A 59 -10.02 1.19 0.07
C MET A 59 -9.71 0.52 -1.28
N LEU A 60 -8.87 -0.51 -1.28
CA LEU A 60 -8.53 -1.28 -2.48
C LEU A 60 -9.75 -2.02 -3.03
N GLU A 61 -10.58 -2.61 -2.17
CA GLU A 61 -11.83 -3.27 -2.58
C GLU A 61 -12.80 -2.30 -3.24
N LYS A 62 -12.96 -1.09 -2.67
CA LYS A 62 -13.81 -0.02 -3.24
C LYS A 62 -13.36 0.46 -4.61
N MET A 63 -12.07 0.28 -4.97
CA MET A 63 -11.55 0.58 -6.31
C MET A 63 -11.84 -0.53 -7.33
N GLY A 64 -12.38 -1.67 -6.92
CA GLY A 64 -12.73 -2.79 -7.81
C GLY A 64 -11.51 -3.37 -8.52
N GLN A 65 -11.56 -3.44 -9.86
CA GLN A 65 -10.49 -4.07 -10.66
C GLN A 65 -9.14 -3.33 -10.54
N ALA A 66 -9.16 -2.02 -10.38
CA ALA A 66 -7.92 -1.24 -10.20
C ALA A 66 -7.21 -1.62 -8.88
N GLY A 67 -7.97 -1.77 -7.79
CA GLY A 67 -7.40 -2.19 -6.50
C GLY A 67 -6.85 -3.61 -6.53
N LYS A 68 -7.56 -4.55 -7.18
CA LYS A 68 -7.07 -5.93 -7.37
C LYS A 68 -5.74 -5.98 -8.14
N ARG A 69 -5.57 -5.15 -9.17
CA ARG A 69 -4.31 -5.04 -9.92
C ARG A 69 -3.16 -4.57 -9.03
N LEU A 70 -3.39 -3.53 -8.21
CA LEU A 70 -2.38 -3.05 -7.26
C LEU A 70 -1.97 -4.15 -6.26
N VAL A 71 -2.94 -4.88 -5.71
CA VAL A 71 -2.62 -5.99 -4.79
C VAL A 71 -1.78 -7.05 -5.49
N ASN A 72 -2.14 -7.49 -6.69
CA ASN A 72 -1.37 -8.50 -7.42
C ASN A 72 0.02 -8.02 -7.83
N GLU A 73 0.18 -6.73 -8.13
CA GLU A 73 1.46 -6.14 -8.51
C GLU A 73 2.39 -6.04 -7.31
N TYR A 74 1.92 -5.53 -6.16
CA TYR A 74 2.79 -5.23 -5.02
C TYR A 74 2.82 -6.31 -3.93
N LEU A 75 1.82 -7.18 -3.89
CA LEU A 75 1.71 -8.34 -3.01
C LEU A 75 1.34 -9.57 -3.86
N PRO A 76 2.19 -9.96 -4.83
CA PRO A 76 1.94 -11.18 -5.58
C PRO A 76 1.83 -12.32 -4.59
N LYS A 77 0.74 -13.10 -4.67
CA LYS A 77 0.67 -14.36 -3.94
C LYS A 77 1.91 -15.13 -4.36
N SER A 78 2.84 -15.31 -3.43
CA SER A 78 3.98 -16.18 -3.62
C SER A 78 3.39 -17.52 -4.04
N ASP A 79 3.58 -17.88 -5.30
CA ASP A 79 3.46 -19.25 -5.76
C ASP A 79 4.36 -20.04 -4.81
N GLN A 80 3.73 -20.80 -3.90
CA GLN A 80 4.45 -21.64 -2.98
C GLN A 80 5.03 -22.77 -3.82
N ARG A 81 6.20 -22.52 -4.42
CA ARG A 81 7.16 -23.60 -4.59
C ARG A 81 7.70 -23.89 -3.21
N GLU A 82 7.09 -24.89 -2.59
CA GLU A 82 7.77 -25.73 -1.61
C GLU A 82 9.07 -26.21 -2.28
N ASP A 83 10.19 -25.54 -2.00
CA ASP A 83 11.48 -26.19 -2.12
C ASP A 83 11.57 -27.15 -0.92
N SER A 84 11.18 -28.40 -1.16
CA SER A 84 11.53 -29.57 -0.35
C SER A 84 11.65 -30.79 -1.26
#